data_AF-A0A175A2F0-F1
#
_entry.id   AF-A0A175A2F0-F1
#
_cell.length_a   1.000
_cell.length_b   1.000
_cell.length_c   1.000
_cell.angle_alpha   90.00
_cell.angle_beta   90.00
_cell.angle_gamma   90.00
#
_symmetry.space_group_name_H-M   'P 1'
#
loop_
_entity.id
_entity.type
_entity.pdbx_description
1 polymer ?
#
loop_
_entity_poly.entity_id
_entity_poly.type
_entity_poly.pdbx_seq_one_letter_code
_entity_poly.pdbx_strand_id
1 'polypeptide(L)'
;MADNRKYYYLKLKESYFDDDAIVLLESMQDGVIYSNILLKLYLKSLKNGGKLQLDENIPYTAQMIATITRQQVGTVERALKIFMKLGLVEPLPSGALYMSNIELLIGQSSTEGERKRRARLALQEQKALPQTGADKCPPYRADICPPEIEIEKEIDIEIEKERELETGHPAPAAYGRYHNVILSDTELDGLKTELPGKWEYYIDRLSCHIASSGRKYKSHAATIFKWAQEDAAKKAPKKGIPDYTCKEGESL
;
A
#
# COMPACT_ATOMS: atom_id res chain seq x y z
N MET A 1 19.38 20.30 16.45
CA MET A 1 18.47 19.13 16.62
C MET A 1 17.56 19.11 15.40
N ALA A 2 17.58 18.05 14.59
CA ALA A 2 16.69 17.93 13.44
C ALA A 2 15.27 17.64 13.94
N ASP A 3 14.31 18.43 13.46
CA ASP A 3 12.91 18.34 13.85
C ASP A 3 12.26 17.16 13.10
N ASN A 4 12.08 16.04 13.79
CA ASN A 4 11.47 14.80 13.26
C ASN A 4 9.94 14.93 13.11
N ARG A 5 9.49 15.97 12.39
CA ARG A 5 8.07 16.17 12.11
C ARG A 5 7.60 15.15 11.08
N LYS A 6 6.59 14.38 11.43
CA LYS A 6 5.86 13.52 10.49
C LYS A 6 4.79 14.33 9.81
N TYR A 7 4.80 14.36 8.48
CA TYR A 7 3.76 14.97 7.67
C TYR A 7 2.78 13.90 7.21
N TYR A 8 1.50 14.20 7.39
CA TYR A 8 0.40 13.38 6.91
C TYR A 8 -0.33 14.16 5.82
N TYR A 9 -0.50 13.55 4.66
CA TYR A 9 -1.23 14.14 3.53
C TYR A 9 -2.26 13.16 3.01
N LEU A 10 -3.33 13.72 2.44
CA LEU A 10 -4.38 12.97 1.76
C LEU A 10 -4.09 12.96 0.26
N LYS A 11 -3.88 11.77 -0.29
CA LYS A 11 -3.70 11.54 -1.72
C LYS A 11 -5.04 11.15 -2.32
N LEU A 12 -5.70 12.11 -2.97
CA LEU A 12 -6.93 11.86 -3.72
C LEU A 12 -6.60 11.34 -5.12
N LYS A 13 -7.34 10.33 -5.57
CA LYS A 13 -7.30 9.91 -6.98
C LYS A 13 -8.01 10.98 -7.83
N GLU A 14 -7.62 11.08 -9.10
CA GLU A 14 -8.30 11.95 -10.06
C GLU A 14 -9.81 11.64 -10.13
N SER A 15 -10.16 10.35 -10.13
CA SER A 15 -11.53 9.86 -10.15
C SER A 15 -12.26 9.88 -8.80
N TYR A 16 -11.74 10.59 -7.78
CA TYR A 16 -12.34 10.57 -6.43
C TYR A 16 -13.78 11.11 -6.42
N PHE A 17 -14.02 12.19 -7.18
CA PHE A 17 -15.35 12.79 -7.27
C PHE A 17 -16.27 12.05 -8.25
N ASP A 18 -15.75 11.08 -9.00
CA ASP A 18 -16.53 10.23 -9.91
C ASP A 18 -17.00 8.93 -9.24
N ASP A 19 -16.57 8.66 -8.00
CA ASP A 19 -17.00 7.49 -7.24
C ASP A 19 -18.51 7.57 -6.94
N ASP A 20 -19.26 6.51 -7.24
CA ASP A 20 -20.73 6.47 -7.13
C ASP A 20 -21.24 6.94 -5.76
N ALA A 21 -20.51 6.60 -4.68
CA ALA A 21 -20.86 7.03 -3.33
C ALA A 21 -20.71 8.55 -3.12
N ILE A 22 -19.67 9.15 -3.72
CA ILE A 22 -19.38 10.59 -3.64
C ILE A 22 -20.32 11.37 -4.55
N VAL A 23 -20.57 10.88 -5.76
CA VAL A 23 -21.55 11.46 -6.70
C VAL A 23 -22.94 11.47 -6.06
N LEU A 24 -23.35 10.34 -5.46
CA LEU A 24 -24.63 10.25 -4.77
C LEU A 24 -24.69 11.22 -3.59
N LEU A 25 -23.61 11.33 -2.81
CA LEU A 25 -23.53 12.26 -1.68
C LEU A 25 -23.67 13.72 -2.13
N GLU A 26 -22.99 14.14 -3.19
CA GLU A 26 -23.04 15.52 -3.70
C GLU A 26 -24.37 15.88 -4.36
N SER A 27 -25.09 14.89 -4.89
CA SER A 27 -26.45 15.09 -5.42
C SER A 27 -27.50 15.41 -4.36
N MET A 28 -27.21 15.16 -3.07
CA MET A 28 -28.14 15.43 -1.97
C MET A 28 -28.24 16.93 -1.66
N GLN A 29 -29.32 17.32 -0.97
CA GLN A 29 -29.41 18.64 -0.37
C GLN A 29 -28.28 18.81 0.67
N ASP A 30 -27.54 19.92 0.59
CA ASP A 30 -26.30 20.18 1.34
C ASP A 30 -25.14 19.21 0.99
N GLY A 31 -25.19 18.52 -0.15
CA GLY A 31 -24.19 17.54 -0.58
C GLY A 31 -22.75 18.08 -0.60
N VAL A 32 -22.56 19.31 -1.06
CA VAL A 32 -21.25 20.00 -1.05
C VAL A 32 -20.72 20.20 0.38
N ILE A 33 -21.61 20.47 1.35
CA ILE A 33 -21.24 20.61 2.76
C ILE A 33 -20.85 19.24 3.32
N TYR A 34 -21.57 18.18 2.97
CA TYR A 34 -21.23 16.83 3.39
C TYR A 34 -19.90 16.35 2.80
N SER A 35 -19.67 16.58 1.51
CA SER A 35 -18.38 16.33 0.84
C SER A 35 -17.23 17.05 1.55
N ASN A 36 -17.43 18.33 1.91
CA ASN A 36 -16.43 19.08 2.68
C ASN A 36 -16.18 18.53 4.09
N ILE A 37 -17.24 18.12 4.80
CA ILE A 37 -17.13 17.46 6.12
C ILE A 37 -16.32 16.18 5.98
N LEU A 38 -16.62 15.35 4.98
CA LEU A 38 -15.96 14.06 4.74
C LEU A 38 -14.45 14.24 4.52
N LEU A 39 -14.05 15.16 3.63
CA LEU A 39 -12.64 15.47 3.38
C LEU A 39 -11.90 15.94 4.66
N LYS A 40 -12.55 16.76 5.49
CA LYS A 40 -11.97 17.20 6.77
C LYS A 40 -11.82 16.05 7.77
N LEU A 41 -12.80 15.13 7.81
CA LEU A 41 -12.73 13.94 8.65
C LEU A 41 -11.61 13.00 8.22
N TYR A 42 -11.43 12.78 6.91
CA TYR A 42 -10.31 12.02 6.39
C TYR A 42 -8.97 12.58 6.88
N LEU A 43 -8.76 13.89 6.75
CA LEU A 43 -7.53 14.56 7.23
C LEU A 43 -7.32 14.40 8.74
N LYS A 44 -8.38 14.45 9.55
CA LYS A 44 -8.27 14.26 11.00
C LYS A 44 -7.97 12.83 11.41
N SER A 45 -8.47 11.86 10.64
CA SER A 45 -8.24 10.45 10.90
C SER A 45 -6.81 9.99 10.59
N LEU A 46 -6.04 10.73 9.77
CA LEU A 46 -4.70 10.33 9.31
C LEU A 46 -3.72 10.05 10.46
N LYS A 47 -3.78 10.86 11.53
CA LYS A 47 -2.89 10.72 12.70
C LYS A 47 -3.12 9.38 13.43
N ASN A 48 -4.34 8.86 13.39
CA ASN A 48 -4.78 7.67 14.11
C ASN A 48 -5.10 6.50 13.16
N GLY A 49 -4.48 6.49 11.97
CA GLY A 49 -4.61 5.40 11.01
C GLY A 49 -6.05 5.15 10.54
N GLY A 50 -6.85 6.22 10.37
CA GLY A 50 -8.24 6.12 9.94
C GLY A 50 -9.28 6.21 11.05
N LYS A 51 -8.88 6.14 12.32
CA LYS A 51 -9.79 6.27 13.45
C LYS A 51 -10.06 7.74 13.78
N LEU A 52 -11.32 8.09 13.96
CA LEU A 52 -11.75 9.42 14.40
C LEU A 52 -11.66 9.51 15.93
N GLN A 53 -10.47 9.82 16.42
CA GLN A 53 -10.18 9.99 17.84
C GLN A 53 -9.29 11.21 18.06
N LEU A 54 -9.47 11.92 19.19
CA LEU A 54 -8.63 13.06 19.55
C LEU A 54 -7.22 12.60 19.97
N ASP A 55 -7.21 11.59 20.83
CA ASP A 55 -6.05 10.87 21.36
C ASP A 55 -6.34 9.37 21.31
N GLU A 56 -5.44 8.52 21.83
CA GLU A 56 -5.56 7.05 21.73
C GLU A 56 -6.88 6.47 22.26
N ASN A 57 -7.52 7.17 23.22
CA ASN A 57 -8.69 6.65 23.95
C ASN A 57 -10.00 7.46 23.80
N ILE A 58 -9.96 8.67 23.23
CA ILE A 58 -11.15 9.54 23.20
C ILE A 58 -11.73 9.62 21.78
N PRO A 59 -12.84 8.90 21.48
CA PRO A 59 -13.51 9.00 20.19
C PRO A 59 -14.14 10.38 19.99
N TYR A 60 -14.11 10.86 18.75
CA TYR A 60 -14.73 12.15 18.43
C TYR A 60 -16.26 12.06 18.53
N THR A 61 -16.84 12.98 19.31
CA THR A 61 -18.29 13.18 19.35
C THR A 61 -18.76 14.06 18.19
N ALA A 62 -20.05 14.02 17.85
CA ALA A 62 -20.64 14.88 16.83
C ALA A 62 -20.39 16.38 17.12
N GLN A 63 -20.42 16.78 18.39
CA GLN A 63 -20.10 18.14 18.84
C GLN A 63 -18.65 18.52 18.51
N MET A 64 -17.69 17.63 18.76
CA MET A 64 -16.28 17.88 18.44
C MET A 64 -16.06 17.98 16.93
N ILE A 65 -16.71 17.09 16.17
CA ILE A 65 -16.65 17.11 14.71
C ILE A 65 -17.24 18.41 14.16
N ALA A 66 -18.36 18.89 14.71
CA ALA A 66 -18.96 20.17 14.34
C ALA A 66 -17.98 21.34 14.53
N THR A 67 -17.31 21.39 15.68
CA THR A 67 -16.27 22.41 15.96
C THR A 67 -15.11 22.33 14.97
N ILE A 68 -14.61 21.12 14.70
CA ILE A 68 -13.47 20.90 13.79
C ILE A 68 -13.83 21.27 12.35
N THR A 69 -15.03 20.86 11.91
CA THR A 69 -15.49 21.07 10.54
C THR A 69 -16.04 22.47 10.31
N ARG A 70 -16.28 23.23 11.39
CA ARG A 70 -16.92 24.55 11.40
C ARG A 70 -18.33 24.49 10.82
N GLN A 71 -19.06 23.46 11.19
CA GLN A 71 -20.42 23.20 10.73
C GLN A 71 -21.37 23.10 11.91
N GLN A 72 -22.66 23.25 11.63
CA GLN A 72 -23.69 23.06 12.66
C GLN A 72 -23.75 21.60 13.09
N VAL A 73 -23.97 21.37 14.39
CA VAL A 73 -24.02 20.03 14.99
C VAL A 73 -25.07 19.16 14.30
N GLY A 74 -26.27 19.71 14.04
CA GLY A 74 -27.32 18.98 13.34
C GLY A 74 -26.94 18.59 11.91
N THR A 75 -26.15 19.40 11.21
CA THR A 75 -25.64 19.06 9.86
C THR A 75 -24.63 17.92 9.93
N VAL A 76 -23.73 17.94 10.92
CA VAL A 76 -22.77 16.86 11.14
C VAL A 76 -23.47 15.55 11.52
N GLU A 77 -24.47 15.58 12.38
CA GLU A 77 -25.23 14.38 12.74
C GLU A 77 -25.95 13.75 11.54
N ARG A 78 -26.52 14.58 10.66
CA ARG A 78 -27.10 14.11 9.40
C ARG A 78 -26.02 13.53 8.48
N ALA A 79 -24.89 14.23 8.33
CA ALA A 79 -23.77 13.79 7.51
C ALA A 79 -23.25 12.42 7.96
N LEU A 80 -22.99 12.23 9.25
CA LEU A 80 -22.51 10.96 9.82
C LEU A 80 -23.47 9.80 9.53
N LYS A 81 -24.79 10.02 9.67
CA LYS A 81 -25.80 9.00 9.33
C LYS A 81 -25.76 8.63 7.84
N ILE A 82 -25.56 9.63 6.96
CA ILE A 82 -25.45 9.39 5.51
C ILE A 82 -24.16 8.63 5.21
N PHE A 83 -23.02 9.03 5.78
CA PHE A 83 -21.73 8.35 5.58
C PHE A 83 -21.77 6.89 6.01
N MET A 84 -22.43 6.58 7.13
CA MET A 84 -22.62 5.19 7.58
C MET A 84 -23.47 4.39 6.60
N LYS A 85 -24.52 4.99 6.01
CA LYS A 85 -25.36 4.32 5.01
C LYS A 85 -24.62 4.07 3.69
N LEU A 86 -23.74 4.99 3.30
CA LEU A 86 -22.93 4.90 2.09
C LEU A 86 -21.68 4.03 2.29
N GLY A 87 -21.42 3.51 3.49
CA GLY A 87 -20.22 2.72 3.78
C GLY A 87 -18.91 3.52 3.76
N LEU A 88 -18.99 4.85 3.87
CA LEU A 88 -17.83 5.74 3.92
C LEU A 88 -17.24 5.82 5.34
N VAL A 89 -18.07 5.54 6.36
CA VAL A 89 -17.69 5.54 7.77
C VAL A 89 -18.29 4.32 8.46
N GLU A 90 -17.45 3.60 9.22
CA GLU A 90 -17.85 2.40 9.96
C GLU A 90 -17.74 2.62 11.47
N PRO A 91 -18.74 2.17 12.26
CA PRO A 91 -18.64 2.18 13.71
C PRO A 91 -17.74 1.02 14.19
N LEU A 92 -16.79 1.32 15.07
CA LEU A 92 -15.96 0.30 15.72
C LEU A 92 -16.60 -0.19 17.02
N PRO A 93 -16.28 -1.42 17.48
CA PRO A 93 -16.70 -1.94 18.78
C PRO A 93 -16.26 -1.05 19.97
N SER A 94 -15.19 -0.27 19.79
CA SER A 94 -14.70 0.69 20.78
C SER A 94 -15.57 1.96 20.89
N GLY A 95 -16.59 2.12 20.05
CA GLY A 95 -17.41 3.32 19.95
C GLY A 95 -16.77 4.45 19.12
N ALA A 96 -15.56 4.24 18.59
CA ALA A 96 -14.94 5.16 17.64
C ALA A 96 -15.53 4.98 16.23
N LEU A 97 -15.46 6.03 15.42
CA LEU A 97 -15.78 5.95 13.99
C LEU A 97 -14.48 5.73 13.20
N TYR A 98 -14.53 4.88 12.19
CA TYR A 98 -13.41 4.63 11.28
C TYR A 98 -13.76 5.06 9.86
N MET A 99 -12.81 5.72 9.22
CA MET A 99 -12.93 6.18 7.84
C MET A 99 -12.59 5.04 6.89
N SER A 100 -13.58 4.52 6.17
CA SER A 100 -13.37 3.43 5.22
C SER A 100 -12.52 3.90 4.03
N ASN A 101 -11.73 2.98 3.46
CA ASN A 101 -10.82 3.22 2.32
C ASN A 101 -9.68 4.25 2.56
N ILE A 102 -9.47 4.70 3.79
CA ILE A 102 -8.42 5.67 4.13
C ILE A 102 -7.01 5.15 3.88
N GLU A 103 -6.78 3.84 4.01
CA GLU A 103 -5.48 3.22 3.73
C GLU A 103 -5.02 3.41 2.27
N LEU A 104 -5.97 3.52 1.34
CA LEU A 104 -5.69 3.78 -0.08
C LEU A 104 -5.39 5.25 -0.37
N LEU A 105 -5.73 6.13 0.57
CA LEU A 105 -5.66 7.59 0.45
C LEU A 105 -4.53 8.20 1.32
N ILE A 106 -3.95 7.43 2.23
CA ILE A 106 -2.84 7.87 3.09
C ILE A 106 -1.52 7.79 2.34
N GLY A 107 -0.75 8.89 2.38
CA GLY A 107 0.70 8.85 2.20
C GLY A 107 1.41 9.43 3.42
N GLN A 108 2.56 8.86 3.78
CA GLN A 108 3.42 9.37 4.86
C GLN A 108 4.69 9.92 4.22
N SER A 109 5.18 11.07 4.68
CA SER A 109 6.52 11.55 4.30
C SER A 109 7.22 12.27 5.45
N SER A 110 8.55 12.20 5.47
CA SER A 110 9.38 12.92 6.43
C SER A 110 9.77 14.31 5.93
N THR A 111 10.13 15.22 6.84
CA THR A 111 10.63 16.59 6.53
C THR A 111 11.77 16.57 5.50
N GLU A 112 12.69 15.62 5.65
CA GLU A 112 13.82 15.42 4.73
C GLU A 112 13.36 14.84 3.38
N GLY A 113 12.38 13.93 3.39
CA GLY A 113 11.74 13.40 2.19
C GLY A 113 11.06 14.49 1.35
N GLU A 114 10.29 15.37 2.00
CA GLU A 114 9.65 16.51 1.33
C GLU A 114 10.65 17.53 0.81
N ARG A 115 11.72 17.83 1.56
CA ARG A 115 12.77 18.74 1.10
C ARG A 115 13.44 18.23 -0.17
N LYS A 116 13.74 16.93 -0.22
CA LYS A 116 14.34 16.28 -1.40
C LYS A 116 13.35 16.24 -2.56
N ARG A 117 12.07 15.94 -2.31
CA ARG A 117 11.02 15.95 -3.34
C ARG A 117 10.81 17.35 -3.93
N ARG A 118 10.73 18.38 -3.10
CA ARG A 118 10.64 19.78 -3.56
C ARG A 118 11.88 20.22 -4.33
N ALA A 119 13.07 19.83 -3.90
CA ALA A 119 14.30 20.11 -4.63
C ALA A 119 14.32 19.43 -6.02
N ARG A 120 13.82 18.19 -6.13
CA ARG A 120 13.66 17.49 -7.42
C ARG A 120 12.66 18.20 -8.34
N LEU A 121 11.48 18.54 -7.83
CA LEU A 121 10.45 19.25 -8.60
C LEU A 121 10.94 20.63 -9.07
N ALA A 122 11.60 21.41 -8.20
CA ALA A 122 12.15 22.71 -8.56
C ALA A 122 13.25 22.61 -9.64
N LEU A 123 14.08 21.56 -9.62
CA LEU A 123 15.05 21.28 -10.68
C LEU A 123 14.37 20.87 -11.99
N GLN A 124 13.25 20.15 -11.92
CA GLN A 124 12.47 19.74 -13.08
C GLN A 124 11.74 20.93 -13.71
N GLU A 125 11.15 21.81 -12.90
CA GLU A 125 10.56 23.09 -13.33
C GLU A 125 11.60 24.03 -13.94
N GLN A 126 12.81 24.11 -13.37
CA GLN A 126 13.91 24.89 -13.94
C GLN A 126 14.39 24.33 -15.28
N LYS A 127 14.36 23.01 -15.49
CA LYS A 127 14.65 22.39 -16.77
C LYS A 127 13.53 22.57 -17.81
N ALA A 128 12.31 22.85 -17.38
CA ALA A 128 11.17 23.11 -18.23
C ALA A 128 11.04 24.59 -18.68
N LEU A 129 11.81 25.51 -18.09
CA LEU A 129 11.91 26.89 -18.56
C LEU A 129 12.72 26.94 -19.87
N PRO A 130 12.24 27.62 -20.94
CA PRO A 130 12.89 27.58 -22.24
C PRO A 130 14.22 28.35 -22.19
N GLN A 131 15.34 27.63 -22.34
CA GLN A 131 16.62 28.27 -22.63
C GLN A 131 16.59 28.83 -24.06
N THR A 132 16.42 30.14 -24.17
CA THR A 132 16.84 30.89 -25.36
C THR A 132 18.37 30.89 -25.43
N GLY A 133 18.93 30.20 -26.42
CA GLY A 133 20.35 30.28 -26.78
C GLY A 133 20.88 28.99 -27.40
N ALA A 134 21.01 28.99 -28.73
CA ALA A 134 21.44 27.87 -29.56
C ALA A 134 22.79 27.25 -29.18
N ASP A 135 22.95 25.92 -29.30
CA ASP A 135 23.54 25.28 -30.49
C ASP A 135 23.63 23.73 -30.36
N LYS A 136 23.13 23.05 -31.41
CA LYS A 136 23.47 21.72 -31.99
C LYS A 136 23.70 20.48 -31.09
N CYS A 137 22.70 19.58 -31.06
CA CYS A 137 22.78 18.14 -31.43
C CYS A 137 21.39 17.44 -31.38
N PRO A 138 21.14 16.35 -32.13
CA PRO A 138 19.81 16.01 -32.70
C PRO A 138 19.06 14.89 -31.93
N PRO A 139 17.84 14.49 -32.36
CA PRO A 139 16.61 14.56 -31.60
C PRO A 139 16.32 13.30 -30.75
N TYR A 140 16.26 13.42 -29.43
CA TYR A 140 15.45 12.50 -28.63
C TYR A 140 14.15 13.23 -28.26
N ARG A 141 13.10 12.94 -29.03
CA ARG A 141 11.74 13.35 -28.68
C ARG A 141 11.41 12.79 -27.30
N ALA A 142 10.75 13.63 -26.52
CA ALA A 142 10.35 13.37 -25.15
C ALA A 142 9.72 11.98 -24.97
N ASP A 143 10.34 11.15 -24.13
CA ASP A 143 9.56 10.26 -23.29
C ASP A 143 8.97 11.13 -22.18
N ILE A 144 7.78 11.67 -22.46
CA ILE A 144 6.85 12.11 -21.42
C ILE A 144 6.51 10.82 -20.66
N CYS A 145 7.32 10.48 -19.66
CA CYS A 145 7.02 9.37 -18.78
C CYS A 145 5.91 9.84 -17.82
N PRO A 146 4.74 9.17 -17.81
CA PRO A 146 3.66 9.51 -16.89
C PRO A 146 4.13 9.37 -15.44
N PRO A 147 3.57 10.16 -14.51
CA PRO A 147 3.96 10.22 -13.09
C PRO A 147 3.83 8.90 -12.30
N GLU A 148 3.33 7.83 -12.91
CA GLU A 148 3.11 6.53 -12.26
C GLU A 148 4.42 5.79 -11.96
N ILE A 149 5.43 5.86 -12.84
CA ILE A 149 6.70 5.10 -12.73
C ILE A 149 7.64 5.68 -11.65
N GLU A 150 7.50 6.95 -11.29
CA GLU A 150 8.30 7.57 -10.22
C GLU A 150 7.77 7.22 -8.82
N ILE A 151 6.46 6.97 -8.68
CA ILE A 151 5.83 6.63 -7.40
C ILE A 151 6.20 5.21 -6.96
N GLU A 152 6.29 4.26 -7.90
CA GLU A 152 6.74 2.90 -7.62
C GLU A 152 8.17 2.86 -7.06
N LYS A 153 9.05 3.76 -7.55
CA LYS A 153 10.45 3.87 -7.09
C LYS A 153 10.57 4.48 -5.69
N GLU A 154 9.66 5.38 -5.30
CA GLU A 154 9.67 5.95 -3.94
C GLU A 154 9.24 4.92 -2.87
N ILE A 155 8.32 4.00 -3.20
CA ILE A 155 7.91 2.88 -2.32
C ILE A 155 9.05 1.87 -2.13
N ASP A 156 9.82 1.59 -3.19
CA ASP A 156 10.97 0.67 -3.14
C ASP A 156 12.06 1.16 -2.17
N ILE A 157 12.34 2.47 -2.14
CA ILE A 157 13.36 3.08 -1.27
C ILE A 157 12.96 3.06 0.21
N GLU A 158 11.66 3.13 0.53
CA GLU A 158 11.17 3.09 1.91
C GLU A 158 11.13 1.67 2.48
N ILE A 159 10.76 0.66 1.68
CA ILE A 159 10.81 -0.76 2.10
C ILE A 159 12.26 -1.21 2.34
N GLU A 160 13.21 -0.71 1.56
CA GLU A 160 14.64 -1.00 1.72
C GLU A 160 15.21 -0.33 3.00
N LYS A 161 14.79 0.90 3.33
CA LYS A 161 15.22 1.62 4.55
C LYS A 161 14.60 1.11 5.85
N GLU A 162 13.36 0.65 5.84
CA GLU A 162 12.76 0.03 7.04
C GLU A 162 13.51 -1.26 7.44
N ARG A 163 14.12 -1.97 6.48
CA ARG A 163 14.99 -3.13 6.76
C ARG A 163 16.37 -2.75 7.27
N GLU A 164 16.95 -1.66 6.76
CA GLU A 164 18.27 -1.17 7.21
C GLU A 164 18.25 -0.62 8.65
N LEU A 165 17.11 -0.14 9.14
CA LEU A 165 16.99 0.43 10.49
C LEU A 165 16.89 -0.62 11.61
N GLU A 166 16.56 -1.88 11.31
CA GLU A 166 16.44 -2.94 12.32
C GLU A 166 17.74 -3.73 12.57
N THR A 167 18.70 -3.75 11.64
CA THR A 167 19.95 -4.49 11.85
C THR A 167 21.14 -3.85 11.14
N GLY A 168 22.16 -3.43 11.88
CA GLY A 168 23.45 -2.97 11.36
C GLY A 168 24.31 -4.10 10.78
N HIS A 169 23.85 -4.72 9.68
CA HIS A 169 24.57 -5.77 8.96
C HIS A 169 24.98 -5.29 7.55
N PRO A 170 26.07 -5.84 6.98
CA PRO A 170 26.59 -5.47 5.67
C PRO A 170 25.57 -5.73 4.55
N ALA A 171 25.74 -5.04 3.42
CA ALA A 171 24.84 -5.06 2.27
C ALA A 171 24.36 -6.49 1.95
N PRO A 172 23.04 -6.73 1.89
CA PRO A 172 22.51 -8.07 1.71
C PRO A 172 22.92 -8.63 0.35
N ALA A 173 23.44 -9.85 0.35
CA ALA A 173 23.84 -10.51 -0.88
C ALA A 173 22.61 -10.80 -1.75
N ALA A 174 22.67 -10.38 -3.01
CA ALA A 174 21.61 -10.62 -3.98
C ALA A 174 21.81 -11.98 -4.66
N TYR A 175 20.91 -12.91 -4.41
CA TYR A 175 20.97 -14.28 -4.91
C TYR A 175 20.03 -14.52 -6.11
N GLY A 176 20.26 -15.64 -6.80
CA GLY A 176 19.48 -16.11 -7.93
C GLY A 176 19.96 -15.58 -9.30
N ARG A 177 19.47 -16.21 -10.36
CA ARG A 177 19.85 -15.95 -11.76
C ARG A 177 19.82 -14.48 -12.20
N TYR A 178 18.91 -13.67 -11.64
CA TYR A 178 18.75 -12.26 -11.97
C TYR A 178 19.15 -11.30 -10.84
N HIS A 179 19.81 -11.80 -9.78
CA HIS A 179 20.26 -11.00 -8.62
C HIS A 179 19.16 -10.11 -8.01
N ASN A 180 17.96 -10.67 -7.86
CA ASN A 180 16.76 -9.97 -7.39
C ASN A 180 16.14 -10.61 -6.15
N VAL A 181 16.78 -11.63 -5.56
CA VAL A 181 16.36 -12.28 -4.32
C VAL A 181 17.29 -11.85 -3.20
N ILE A 182 16.78 -11.00 -2.31
CA ILE A 182 17.52 -10.44 -1.17
C ILE A 182 17.29 -11.34 0.04
N LEU A 183 18.35 -11.94 0.58
CA LEU A 183 18.33 -12.82 1.75
C LEU A 183 19.44 -12.40 2.72
N SER A 184 19.17 -12.50 4.02
CA SER A 184 20.23 -12.41 5.04
C SER A 184 20.99 -13.74 5.17
N ASP A 185 22.19 -13.69 5.76
CA ASP A 185 22.97 -14.90 6.05
C ASP A 185 22.19 -15.89 6.94
N THR A 186 21.45 -15.36 7.92
CA THR A 186 20.59 -16.17 8.82
C THR A 186 19.42 -16.84 8.08
N GLU A 187 18.80 -16.13 7.13
CA GLU A 187 17.71 -16.68 6.31
C GLU A 187 18.24 -17.76 5.34
N LEU A 188 19.43 -17.56 4.80
CA LEU A 188 20.07 -18.50 3.88
C LEU A 188 20.49 -19.80 4.59
N ASP A 189 21.01 -19.70 5.81
CA ASP A 189 21.32 -20.87 6.63
C ASP A 189 20.04 -21.63 7.04
N GLY A 190 18.96 -20.92 7.39
CA GLY A 190 17.64 -21.53 7.62
C GLY A 190 17.09 -22.26 6.39
N LEU A 191 17.31 -21.72 5.19
CA LEU A 191 16.92 -22.39 3.94
C LEU A 191 17.75 -23.67 3.70
N LYS A 192 19.05 -23.67 4.02
CA LYS A 192 19.90 -24.85 3.88
C LYS A 192 19.51 -25.96 4.85
N THR A 193 19.13 -25.62 6.10
CA THR A 193 18.75 -26.61 7.12
C THR A 193 17.41 -27.27 6.80
N GLU A 194 16.42 -26.50 6.37
CA GLU A 194 15.06 -27.00 6.11
C GLU A 194 14.93 -27.67 4.73
N LEU A 195 15.73 -27.22 3.74
CA LEU A 195 15.66 -27.69 2.36
C LEU A 195 17.04 -28.10 1.83
N PRO A 196 17.64 -29.17 2.39
CA PRO A 196 18.94 -29.64 1.93
C PRO A 196 18.87 -30.03 0.45
N GLY A 197 19.73 -29.41 -0.36
CA GLY A 197 19.85 -29.65 -1.81
C GLY A 197 18.73 -29.10 -2.70
N LYS A 198 17.76 -28.34 -2.16
CA LYS A 198 16.68 -27.72 -2.95
C LYS A 198 16.58 -26.20 -2.81
N TRP A 199 17.31 -25.62 -1.86
CA TRP A 199 17.31 -24.19 -1.60
C TRP A 199 17.71 -23.36 -2.84
N GLU A 200 18.73 -23.77 -3.61
CA GLU A 200 19.14 -23.12 -4.86
C GLU A 200 18.01 -23.06 -5.90
N TYR A 201 17.29 -24.19 -6.08
CA TYR A 201 16.16 -24.28 -7.00
C TYR A 201 15.05 -23.28 -6.64
N TYR A 202 14.71 -23.15 -5.36
CA TYR A 202 13.65 -22.22 -4.96
C TYR A 202 14.08 -20.75 -5.04
N ILE A 203 15.37 -20.46 -4.80
CA ILE A 203 15.93 -19.12 -5.02
C ILE A 203 15.81 -18.74 -6.49
N ASP A 204 16.24 -19.62 -7.41
CA ASP A 204 16.16 -19.35 -8.85
C ASP A 204 14.73 -19.29 -9.38
N ARG A 205 13.85 -20.13 -8.82
CA ARG A 205 12.41 -20.08 -9.14
C ARG A 205 11.79 -18.76 -8.72
N LEU A 206 12.13 -18.26 -7.53
CA LEU A 206 11.66 -16.96 -7.05
C LEU A 206 12.27 -15.83 -7.88
N SER A 207 13.55 -15.93 -8.22
CA SER A 207 14.25 -14.98 -9.09
C SER A 207 13.58 -14.84 -10.46
N CYS A 208 13.28 -15.95 -11.12
CA CYS A 208 12.53 -15.96 -12.39
C CYS A 208 11.10 -15.43 -12.23
N HIS A 209 10.43 -15.76 -11.12
CA HIS A 209 9.07 -15.32 -10.88
C HIS A 209 8.98 -13.81 -10.67
N ILE A 210 9.88 -13.22 -9.89
CA ILE A 210 9.94 -11.77 -9.68
C ILE A 210 10.22 -11.06 -11.01
N ALA A 211 11.19 -11.56 -11.79
CA ALA A 211 11.56 -10.98 -13.07
C ALA A 211 10.43 -11.05 -14.13
N SER A 212 9.65 -12.14 -14.15
CA SER A 212 8.57 -12.33 -15.13
C SER A 212 7.23 -11.72 -14.73
N SER A 213 6.90 -11.75 -13.43
CA SER A 213 5.59 -11.31 -12.93
C SER A 213 5.57 -9.89 -12.39
N GLY A 214 6.75 -9.28 -12.14
CA GLY A 214 6.87 -7.97 -11.50
C GLY A 214 6.42 -7.93 -10.04
N ARG A 215 6.12 -9.08 -9.43
CA ARG A 215 5.63 -9.17 -8.04
C ARG A 215 6.75 -8.88 -7.05
N LYS A 216 6.47 -8.02 -6.08
CA LYS A 216 7.37 -7.68 -4.97
C LYS A 216 6.91 -8.37 -3.68
N TYR A 217 7.85 -8.95 -2.94
CA TYR A 217 7.57 -9.72 -1.73
C TYR A 217 8.14 -9.05 -0.48
N LYS A 218 7.37 -9.03 0.60
CA LYS A 218 7.84 -8.52 1.91
C LYS A 218 8.93 -9.40 2.50
N SER A 219 8.96 -10.71 2.30
CA SER A 219 10.14 -11.53 2.68
C SER A 219 10.34 -12.60 1.62
N HIS A 220 11.52 -12.60 1.00
CA HIS A 220 11.88 -13.60 0.01
C HIS A 220 12.03 -14.98 0.66
N ALA A 221 12.64 -15.05 1.85
CA ALA A 221 12.80 -16.29 2.61
C ALA A 221 11.44 -16.92 2.95
N ALA A 222 10.50 -16.15 3.52
CA ALA A 222 9.17 -16.65 3.86
C ALA A 222 8.39 -17.16 2.64
N THR A 223 8.57 -16.51 1.49
CA THR A 223 7.94 -16.92 0.23
C THR A 223 8.49 -18.26 -0.25
N ILE A 224 9.82 -18.45 -0.18
CA ILE A 224 10.48 -19.71 -0.49
C ILE A 224 9.99 -20.82 0.45
N PHE A 225 9.91 -20.56 1.76
CA PHE A 225 9.40 -21.53 2.73
C PHE A 225 7.95 -21.93 2.44
N LYS A 226 7.09 -20.95 2.11
CA LYS A 226 5.70 -21.20 1.75
C LYS A 226 5.59 -22.09 0.51
N TRP A 227 6.34 -21.80 -0.55
CA TRP A 227 6.35 -22.63 -1.75
C TRP A 227 6.88 -24.04 -1.48
N ALA A 228 7.90 -24.17 -0.64
CA ALA A 228 8.43 -25.47 -0.28
C ALA A 228 7.43 -26.32 0.52
N GLN A 229 6.68 -25.71 1.45
CA GLN A 229 5.60 -26.36 2.18
C GLN A 229 4.44 -26.76 1.26
N GLU A 230 4.03 -25.88 0.34
CA GLU A 230 2.99 -26.18 -0.64
C GLU A 230 3.39 -27.32 -1.59
N ASP A 231 4.65 -27.34 -2.05
CA ASP A 231 5.15 -28.40 -2.93
C ASP A 231 5.35 -29.73 -2.17
N ALA A 232 5.70 -29.68 -0.88
CA ALA A 232 5.69 -30.86 -0.01
C ALA A 232 4.26 -31.39 0.22
N ALA A 233 3.30 -30.50 0.46
CA ALA A 233 1.89 -30.85 0.63
C ALA A 233 1.26 -31.41 -0.67
N LYS A 234 1.65 -30.88 -1.84
CA LYS A 234 1.22 -31.41 -3.15
C LYS A 234 1.84 -32.77 -3.47
N LYS A 235 2.97 -33.12 -2.86
CA LYS A 235 3.59 -34.45 -2.95
C LYS A 235 3.00 -35.47 -1.97
N ALA A 236 2.23 -35.05 -0.97
CA ALA A 236 1.48 -36.00 -0.15
C ALA A 236 0.44 -36.72 -1.04
N PRO A 237 0.32 -38.06 -0.98
CA PRO A 237 -0.58 -38.80 -1.85
C PRO A 237 -2.02 -38.31 -1.62
N LYS A 238 -2.68 -37.89 -2.70
CA LYS A 238 -4.13 -37.64 -2.68
C LYS A 238 -4.81 -38.90 -2.12
N LYS A 239 -5.64 -38.75 -1.08
CA LYS A 239 -6.52 -39.83 -0.59
C LYS A 239 -7.22 -40.47 -1.80
N GLY A 240 -7.13 -41.80 -1.85
CA GLY A 240 -7.30 -42.62 -3.04
C GLY A 240 -8.59 -42.37 -3.83
N ILE A 241 -8.47 -42.56 -5.14
CA ILE A 241 -9.60 -42.84 -6.02
C ILE A 241 -10.34 -44.05 -5.41
N PRO A 242 -11.66 -43.97 -5.14
CA PRO A 242 -12.41 -45.14 -4.71
C PRO A 242 -12.32 -46.22 -5.79
N ASP A 243 -11.96 -47.43 -5.37
CA ASP A 243 -11.83 -48.60 -6.22
C ASP A 243 -13.22 -49.04 -6.69
N TYR A 244 -13.62 -48.61 -7.89
CA TYR A 244 -14.85 -49.07 -8.55
C TYR A 244 -14.58 -50.38 -9.28
N THR A 245 -14.30 -51.43 -8.52
CA THR A 245 -14.40 -52.80 -9.02
C THR A 245 -15.87 -53.21 -9.01
N CYS A 246 -16.52 -53.01 -10.16
CA CYS A 246 -17.87 -53.51 -10.42
C CYS A 246 -17.84 -55.05 -10.41
N LYS A 247 -18.58 -55.68 -9.48
CA LYS A 247 -18.82 -57.12 -9.55
C LYS A 247 -19.93 -57.34 -10.57
N GLU A 248 -19.58 -57.90 -11.73
CA GLU A 248 -20.56 -58.49 -12.66
C GLU A 248 -21.33 -59.58 -11.90
N GLY A 249 -22.61 -59.34 -11.61
CA GLY A 249 -23.45 -60.39 -11.00
C GLY A 249 -24.77 -60.00 -10.37
N GLU A 250 -25.05 -58.71 -10.08
CA GLU A 250 -26.35 -58.32 -9.50
C GLU A 250 -27.04 -57.27 -10.39
N SER A 251 -27.59 -57.76 -11.49
CA SER A 251 -28.81 -57.20 -12.07
C SER A 251 -29.82 -58.33 -12.24
N LEU A 252 -31.00 -58.06 -11.67
CA LEU A 252 -32.22 -58.87 -11.51
C LEU A 252 -32.26 -59.79 -10.29
#